data_AF-A0A6A6ZCW0-F1
#
_entry.id   AF-A0A6A6ZCW0-F1
#
_cell.length_a   1.000
_cell.length_b   1.000
_cell.length_c   1.000
_cell.angle_alpha   90.00
_cell.angle_beta   90.00
_cell.angle_gamma   90.00
#
_symmetry.space_group_name_H-M   'P 1'
#
loop_
_entity.id
_entity.type
_entity.pdbx_description
1 polymer ?
#
loop_
_entity_poly.entity_id
_entity_poly.type
_entity_poly.pdbx_seq_one_letter_code
_entity_poly.pdbx_strand_id
1 'polypeptide(L)'
;NQGRWDAAEELEVQVMETCKKKLGADHPSTLTSMANLALTYQNQGRWDAAEELFVRVMETRKKKLGADHPSTLRSMNNLAHTQKSHGQVVEAMKPM
;
A
#
# COMPACT_ATOMS: atom_id res chain seq x y z
N ASN A 1 2.07 3.72 21.18
CA ASN A 1 1.66 2.94 19.99
C ASN A 1 2.37 3.33 18.69
N GLN A 2 2.95 4.54 18.54
CA GLN A 2 3.69 4.93 17.32
C GLN A 2 4.94 4.07 17.04
N GLY A 3 5.78 3.81 18.06
CA GLY A 3 7.02 3.05 17.87
C GLY A 3 6.87 1.61 17.34
N ARG A 4 5.68 0.99 17.47
CA ARG A 4 5.41 -0.32 16.87
C ARG A 4 5.23 -0.21 15.34
N TRP A 5 4.68 0.90 14.86
CA TRP A 5 4.50 1.15 13.45
C TRP A 5 5.81 1.57 12.77
N ASP A 6 6.69 2.27 13.48
CA ASP A 6 8.02 2.63 12.97
C ASP A 6 8.88 1.36 12.76
N ALA A 7 8.87 0.44 13.73
CA ALA A 7 9.54 -0.86 13.59
C ALA A 7 8.92 -1.73 12.48
N ALA A 8 7.59 -1.68 12.31
CA ALA A 8 6.91 -2.39 11.23
C ALA A 8 7.27 -1.82 9.86
N GLU A 9 7.40 -0.49 9.73
CA GLU A 9 7.82 0.18 8.51
C GLU A 9 9.23 -0.24 8.13
N GLU A 10 10.18 -0.18 9.07
CA GLU A 10 11.57 -0.55 8.80
C GLU A 10 11.66 -2.00 8.29
N LEU A 11 10.94 -2.92 8.95
CA LEU A 11 10.90 -4.32 8.54
C LEU A 11 10.29 -4.49 7.14
N GLU A 12 9.14 -3.87 6.87
CA GLU A 12 8.46 -4.00 5.56
C GLU A 12 9.27 -3.36 4.42
N VAL A 13 10.00 -2.27 4.68
CA VAL A 13 10.95 -1.69 3.70
C VAL A 13 12.07 -2.69 3.40
N GLN A 14 12.68 -3.29 4.42
CA GLN A 14 13.74 -4.29 4.22
C GLN A 14 13.24 -5.53 3.45
N VAL A 15 12.05 -6.03 3.79
CA VAL A 15 11.41 -7.15 3.10
C VAL A 15 11.13 -6.80 1.64
N MET A 16 10.55 -5.62 1.39
CA MET A 16 10.23 -5.15 0.06
C MET A 16 11.47 -5.06 -0.83
N GLU A 17 12.52 -4.39 -0.37
CA GLU A 17 13.75 -4.25 -1.15
C GLU A 17 14.47 -5.59 -1.35
N THR A 18 14.44 -6.49 -0.36
CA THR A 18 14.98 -7.84 -0.49
C THR A 18 14.22 -8.67 -1.53
N CYS A 19 12.89 -8.67 -1.48
CA CYS A 19 12.05 -9.35 -2.46
C CYS A 19 12.25 -8.78 -3.85
N LYS A 20 12.26 -7.45 -3.99
CA LYS A 20 12.50 -6.76 -5.26
C LYS A 20 13.86 -7.13 -5.85
N LYS A 21 14.93 -7.18 -5.05
CA LYS A 21 16.27 -7.56 -5.48
C LYS A 21 16.35 -9.04 -5.90
N LYS A 22 15.71 -9.95 -5.16
CA LYS A 22 15.83 -11.40 -5.39
C LYS A 22 14.85 -11.94 -6.43
N LEU A 23 13.65 -11.37 -6.51
CA LEU A 23 12.51 -11.92 -7.26
C LEU A 23 12.04 -10.97 -8.38
N GLY A 24 12.46 -9.70 -8.33
CA GLY A 24 12.01 -8.66 -9.25
C GLY A 24 10.82 -7.85 -8.71
N ALA A 25 10.61 -6.67 -9.31
CA ALA A 25 9.60 -5.71 -8.88
C ALA A 25 8.15 -6.22 -9.08
N ASP A 26 7.93 -7.03 -10.11
CA ASP A 26 6.59 -7.53 -10.47
C ASP A 26 6.23 -8.85 -9.77
N HIS A 27 7.14 -9.42 -8.98
CA HIS A 27 6.90 -10.71 -8.35
C HIS A 27 5.77 -10.62 -7.31
N PRO A 28 4.86 -11.61 -7.21
CA PRO A 28 3.74 -11.58 -6.27
C PRO A 28 4.14 -11.30 -4.82
N SER A 29 5.27 -11.83 -4.35
CA SER A 29 5.80 -11.56 -3.00
C SER A 29 6.25 -10.11 -2.83
N THR A 30 6.93 -9.53 -3.82
CA THR A 30 7.32 -8.11 -3.81
C THR A 30 6.07 -7.24 -3.74
N LEU A 31 5.08 -7.50 -4.59
CA LEU A 31 3.80 -6.78 -4.60
C LEU A 31 3.00 -6.96 -3.30
N THR A 32 3.19 -8.06 -2.59
CA THR A 32 2.56 -8.29 -1.28
C THR A 32 3.24 -7.45 -0.20
N SER A 33 4.58 -7.44 -0.16
CA SER A 33 5.32 -6.58 0.79
C SER A 33 5.05 -5.08 0.58
N MET A 34 4.95 -4.63 -0.68
CA MET A 34 4.57 -3.24 -0.99
C MET A 34 3.18 -2.89 -0.46
N ALA A 35 2.23 -3.82 -0.57
CA ALA A 35 0.88 -3.62 -0.04
C ALA A 35 0.87 -3.59 1.50
N ASN A 36 1.73 -4.37 2.16
CA ASN A 36 1.86 -4.32 3.61
C ASN A 36 2.49 -3.00 4.08
N LEU A 37 3.55 -2.53 3.41
CA LEU A 37 4.16 -1.23 3.69
C LEU A 37 3.12 -0.10 3.54
N ALA A 38 2.27 -0.16 2.53
CA ALA A 38 1.17 0.79 2.35
C ALA A 38 0.16 0.76 3.51
N LEU A 39 -0.19 -0.42 4.04
CA LEU A 39 -1.03 -0.53 5.24
C LEU A 39 -0.35 0.07 6.47
N THR A 40 0.96 -0.11 6.62
CA THR A 40 1.73 0.52 7.70
C THR A 40 1.66 2.04 7.60
N TYR A 41 1.81 2.61 6.39
CA TYR A 41 1.64 4.05 6.18
C TYR A 41 0.23 4.55 6.51
N GLN A 42 -0.82 3.82 6.14
CA GLN A 42 -2.19 4.15 6.58
C GLN A 42 -2.30 4.24 8.10
N ASN A 43 -1.75 3.26 8.82
CA ASN A 43 -1.79 3.22 10.29
C ASN A 43 -1.00 4.35 10.94
N GLN A 44 -0.03 4.93 10.23
CA GLN A 44 0.71 6.13 10.65
C GLN A 44 0.03 7.44 10.19
N GLY A 45 -1.07 7.39 9.44
CA GLY A 45 -1.74 8.56 8.87
C GLY A 45 -1.05 9.14 7.63
N ARG A 46 -0.09 8.43 7.03
CA ARG A 46 0.64 8.83 5.81
C ARG A 46 -0.11 8.37 4.56
N TRP A 47 -1.27 8.99 4.32
CA TRP A 47 -2.20 8.56 3.28
C TRP A 47 -1.64 8.63 1.86
N ASP A 48 -0.90 9.69 1.52
CA ASP A 48 -0.30 9.86 0.19
C ASP A 48 0.69 8.74 -0.15
N ALA A 49 1.57 8.41 0.80
CA ALA A 49 2.56 7.35 0.63
C ALA A 49 1.90 5.96 0.51
N ALA A 50 0.81 5.74 1.25
CA ALA A 50 0.02 4.51 1.13
C ALA A 50 -0.67 4.41 -0.24
N GLU A 51 -1.25 5.52 -0.72
CA GLU A 51 -1.94 5.58 -2.00
C GLU A 51 -0.99 5.26 -3.17
N GLU A 52 0.19 5.90 -3.21
CA GLU A 52 1.19 5.65 -4.26
C GLU A 52 1.56 4.16 -4.38
N LEU A 53 1.82 3.52 -3.23
CA LEU A 53 2.15 2.09 -3.21
C LEU A 53 0.97 1.21 -3.65
N PHE A 54 -0.26 1.50 -3.20
CA PHE A 54 -1.42 0.71 -3.61
C PHE A 54 -1.75 0.87 -5.10
N VAL A 55 -1.61 2.07 -5.67
CA VAL A 55 -1.75 2.31 -7.11
C VAL A 55 -0.78 1.42 -7.87
N ARG A 56 0.51 1.49 -7.52
CA ARG A 56 1.54 0.69 -8.18
C ARG A 56 1.28 -0.81 -8.10
N VAL A 57 0.87 -1.31 -6.92
CA VAL A 57 0.53 -2.73 -6.75
C VAL A 57 -0.71 -3.12 -7.57
N MET A 58 -1.74 -2.28 -7.60
CA MET A 58 -2.96 -2.51 -8.36
C MET A 58 -2.67 -2.57 -9.86
N GLU A 59 -1.93 -1.61 -10.40
CA GLU A 59 -1.59 -1.54 -11.82
C GLU A 59 -0.75 -2.74 -12.28
N THR A 60 0.26 -3.11 -11.50
CA THR A 60 1.08 -4.29 -11.84
C THR A 60 0.25 -5.57 -11.79
N ARG A 61 -0.59 -5.77 -10.77
CA ARG A 61 -1.47 -6.95 -10.71
C ARG A 61 -2.49 -6.97 -11.84
N LYS A 62 -3.09 -5.83 -12.17
CA LYS A 62 -4.02 -5.68 -13.29
C LYS A 62 -3.36 -6.07 -14.61
N LYS A 63 -2.14 -5.59 -14.85
CA LYS A 63 -1.36 -5.91 -16.07
C LYS A 63 -0.98 -7.39 -16.17
N LYS A 64 -0.64 -8.04 -15.05
CA LYS A 64 -0.13 -9.43 -15.04
C LYS A 64 -1.23 -10.48 -14.92
N LEU A 65 -2.29 -10.20 -14.17
CA LEU A 65 -3.31 -11.16 -13.76
C LEU A 65 -4.70 -10.84 -14.34
N GLY A 66 -4.90 -9.63 -14.85
CA GLY A 66 -6.21 -9.14 -15.28
C GLY A 66 -6.94 -8.36 -14.18
N ALA A 67 -7.98 -7.63 -14.59
CA ALA A 67 -8.76 -6.76 -13.72
C ALA A 67 -9.60 -7.55 -12.69
N ASP A 68 -10.15 -8.69 -13.10
CA ASP A 68 -11.07 -9.50 -12.27
C ASP A 68 -10.35 -10.49 -11.35
N HIS A 69 -9.02 -10.55 -11.41
CA HIS A 69 -8.26 -11.44 -10.55
C HIS A 69 -8.41 -11.03 -9.08
N PRO A 70 -8.62 -11.98 -8.14
CA PRO A 70 -8.85 -11.67 -6.72
C PRO A 70 -7.77 -10.76 -6.09
N SER A 71 -6.50 -10.98 -6.42
CA SER A 71 -5.40 -10.12 -5.97
C SER A 71 -5.48 -8.67 -6.48
N THR A 72 -5.99 -8.45 -7.69
CA THR A 72 -6.19 -7.12 -8.27
C THR A 72 -7.38 -6.44 -7.59
N LEU A 73 -8.50 -7.14 -7.44
CA LEU A 73 -9.69 -6.65 -6.72
C LEU A 73 -9.37 -6.27 -5.28
N ARG A 74 -8.57 -7.07 -4.57
CA ARG A 74 -8.10 -6.74 -3.22
C ARG A 74 -7.27 -5.45 -3.20
N SER A 75 -6.39 -5.24 -4.17
CA SER A 75 -5.63 -3.98 -4.27
C SER A 75 -6.53 -2.78 -4.54
N MET A 76 -7.53 -2.93 -5.42
CA MET A 76 -8.50 -1.86 -5.70
C MET A 76 -9.31 -1.51 -4.44
N ASN A 77 -9.74 -2.51 -3.66
CA ASN A 77 -10.43 -2.28 -2.40
C ASN A 77 -9.57 -1.52 -1.38
N ASN A 78 -8.29 -1.90 -1.25
CA ASN A 78 -7.37 -1.20 -0.35
C ASN A 78 -7.13 0.25 -0.79
N LEU A 79 -6.98 0.48 -2.10
CA LEU A 79 -6.82 1.83 -2.67
C LEU A 79 -8.06 2.70 -2.40
N ALA A 80 -9.27 2.16 -2.65
CA ALA A 80 -10.52 2.86 -2.39
C ALA A 80 -10.68 3.20 -0.90
N HIS A 81 -10.26 2.31 0.00
CA HIS A 81 -10.21 2.58 1.43
C HIS A 81 -9.26 3.74 1.75
N THR A 82 -8.03 3.73 1.21
CA THR A 82 -7.06 4.83 1.40
C THR A 82 -7.65 6.17 0.97
N GLN A 83 -8.22 6.25 -0.23
CA GLN A 83 -8.77 7.48 -0.78
C GLN A 83 -9.95 8.00 0.03
N LYS A 84 -10.83 7.11 0.50
CA LYS A 84 -11.94 7.49 1.38
C LYS A 84 -11.45 8.03 2.71
N SER A 85 -10.49 7.36 3.35
CA SER A 85 -9.92 7.80 4.62
C SER A 85 -9.16 9.12 4.46
N HIS A 86 -8.39 9.27 3.37
CA HIS A 86 -7.69 10.50 3.06
C HIS A 86 -8.65 11.68 2.88
N GLY A 87 -9.73 11.50 2.09
CA GLY A 87 -10.76 12.52 1.91
C GLY A 87 -11.46 12.92 3.20
N GLN A 88 -11.76 11.96 4.10
CA GLN A 88 -12.34 12.26 5.41
C GLN A 88 -11.42 13.09 6.30
N VAL A 89 -10.11 12.80 6.29
CA VAL A 89 -9.12 13.58 7.05
C VAL A 89 -8.99 15.00 6.47
N VAL A 90 -8.94 15.13 5.14
CA VAL A 90 -8.87 16.43 4.47
C VAL A 90 -10.12 17.28 4.76
N GLU A 91 -11.33 16.70 4.70
CA GLU A 91 -12.56 17.42 5.03
C GLU A 91 -12.62 17.83 6.51
N ALA A 92 -12.15 16.98 7.44
CA ALA A 92 -12.09 17.30 8.87
C ALA A 92 -11.07 18.40 9.20
N MET A 93 -10.10 18.68 8.33
CA MET A 93 -9.08 19.70 8.52
C MET A 93 -9.45 21.06 7.89
N LYS A 94 -10.60 21.17 7.20
CA LYS A 94 -11.09 22.48 6.74
C LYS A 94 -11.61 23.30 7.92
N PRO A 95 -11.20 24.58 8.06
CA PRO A 95 -11.75 25.45 9.11
C PRO A 95 -13.26 25.68 8.87
N MET A 96 -14.05 25.63 9.95
CA MET A 96 -15.48 25.94 9.97
C MET A 96 -15.78 27.40 9.64
#